data_AF-A0A6G1JJD9-F1
#
_entry.id   AF-A0A6G1JJD9-F1
#
_cell.length_a   1.000
_cell.length_b   1.000
_cell.length_c   1.000
_cell.angle_alpha   90.00
_cell.angle_beta   90.00
_cell.angle_gamma   90.00
#
_symmetry.space_group_name_H-M   'P 1'
#
loop_
_entity.id
_entity.type
_entity.pdbx_description
1 polymer ?
#
loop_
_entity_poly.entity_id
_entity_poly.type
_entity_poly.pdbx_seq_one_letter_code
_entity_poly.pdbx_strand_id
1 'polypeptide(L)'
;INAALAAINLLKRGEKVNYTYIAAEYGVARLTLLKRHRGVQRLNTERIIKYRNLNISQESALVEYIKALYKRGLPSTRQMVRNFALEIAKKEVGKCWVDRFIGRYKDRLIL
;
A
#
# COMPACT_ATOMS: atom_id res chain seq x y z
N ILE A 1 16.89 -3.94 -8.48
CA ILE A 1 15.92 -3.32 -9.43
C ILE A 1 15.93 -1.79 -9.35
N ASN A 2 15.77 -1.17 -8.17
CA ASN A 2 15.72 0.31 -8.07
C ASN A 2 16.98 1.01 -8.61
N ALA A 3 18.18 0.46 -8.37
CA ALA A 3 19.43 0.97 -8.93
C ALA A 3 19.44 0.98 -10.47
N ALA A 4 18.97 -0.11 -11.10
CA ALA A 4 18.84 -0.19 -12.55
C ALA A 4 17.80 0.79 -13.13
N LEU A 5 16.74 1.11 -12.38
CA LEU A 5 15.78 2.16 -12.77
C LEU A 5 16.37 3.56 -12.67
N ALA A 6 17.19 3.83 -11.65
CA ALA A 6 17.90 5.10 -11.53
C ALA A 6 18.87 5.30 -12.70
N ALA A 7 19.61 4.25 -13.10
CA ALA A 7 20.48 4.29 -14.28
C ALA A 7 19.71 4.63 -15.57
N ILE A 8 18.51 4.08 -15.76
CA ILE A 8 17.65 4.42 -16.90
C ILE A 8 17.20 5.89 -16.84
N ASN A 9 16.84 6.39 -15.66
CA ASN A 9 16.37 7.77 -15.49
C ASN A 9 17.49 8.83 -15.66
N LEU A 10 18.77 8.43 -15.51
CA LEU A 10 19.94 9.28 -15.74
C LEU A 10 20.29 9.42 -17.23
N LEU A 11 19.77 8.55 -18.10
CA LEU A 11 19.95 8.67 -19.55
C LEU A 11 19.30 9.95 -20.06
N LYS A 12 19.91 10.59 -21.06
CA LYS A 12 19.38 11.83 -21.62
C LYS A 12 18.00 11.59 -22.21
N ARG A 13 17.08 12.55 -22.00
CA ARG A 13 15.72 12.50 -22.51
C ARG A 13 15.74 12.37 -24.04
N GLY A 14 15.38 11.18 -24.56
CA GLY A 14 15.39 10.87 -26.00
C GLY A 14 16.38 9.77 -26.42
N GLU A 15 17.26 9.32 -25.53
CA GLU A 15 18.20 8.24 -25.81
C GLU A 15 17.53 6.85 -25.75
N LYS A 16 17.90 5.95 -26.67
CA LYS A 16 17.32 4.60 -26.71
C LYS A 16 17.85 3.77 -25.52
N VAL A 17 16.96 3.40 -24.61
CA VAL A 17 17.30 2.58 -23.44
C VAL A 17 17.66 1.14 -23.84
N ASN A 18 18.91 0.73 -23.61
CA ASN A 18 19.36 -0.65 -23.78
C ASN A 18 19.11 -1.48 -22.50
N TYR A 19 17.89 -2.03 -22.38
CA TYR A 19 17.50 -2.81 -21.21
C TYR A 19 18.33 -4.06 -20.97
N THR A 20 18.90 -4.67 -22.02
CA THR A 20 19.74 -5.87 -21.92
C THR A 20 21.05 -5.58 -21.21
N TYR A 21 21.70 -4.47 -21.58
CA TYR A 21 22.96 -4.05 -20.97
C TYR A 21 22.78 -3.70 -19.50
N ILE A 22 21.81 -2.82 -19.20
CA ILE A 22 21.52 -2.37 -17.83
C ILE A 22 21.03 -3.54 -16.95
N ALA A 23 20.28 -4.48 -17.52
CA ALA A 23 19.88 -5.70 -16.82
C ALA A 23 21.09 -6.54 -16.38
N ALA A 24 22.05 -6.75 -17.28
CA ALA A 24 23.25 -7.54 -17.00
C ALA A 24 24.15 -6.84 -15.97
N GLU A 25 24.39 -5.54 -16.13
CA GLU A 25 25.22 -4.73 -15.24
C GLU A 25 24.71 -4.76 -13.79
N TYR A 26 23.39 -4.69 -13.59
CA TYR A 26 22.77 -4.65 -12.27
C TYR A 26 22.23 -6.02 -11.79
N GLY A 27 22.49 -7.11 -12.53
CA GLY A 27 22.02 -8.45 -12.16
C GLY A 27 20.49 -8.58 -12.08
N VAL A 28 19.73 -7.82 -12.89
CA VAL A 28 18.26 -7.82 -12.90
C VAL A 28 17.75 -8.45 -14.18
N ALA A 29 16.73 -9.31 -14.10
CA ALA A 29 16.09 -9.83 -15.31
C ALA A 29 15.54 -8.71 -16.22
N ARG A 30 15.94 -8.72 -17.51
CA ARG A 30 15.55 -7.73 -18.54
C ARG A 30 14.04 -7.46 -18.57
N LEU A 31 13.22 -8.51 -18.57
CA LEU A 31 11.77 -8.38 -18.62
C LEU A 31 11.20 -7.67 -17.39
N THR A 32 11.80 -7.87 -16.22
CA THR A 32 11.41 -7.20 -14.97
C THR A 32 11.74 -5.71 -15.04
N LEU A 33 12.93 -5.36 -15.51
CA LEU A 33 13.36 -3.97 -15.69
C LEU A 33 12.49 -3.23 -16.70
N LEU A 34 12.21 -3.85 -17.86
CA LEU A 34 11.34 -3.31 -18.90
C LEU A 34 9.93 -3.03 -18.40
N LYS A 35 9.30 -4.02 -17.75
CA LYS A 35 7.93 -3.90 -17.20
C LYS A 35 7.85 -2.80 -16.14
N ARG A 36 8.89 -2.66 -15.31
CA ARG A 36 8.97 -1.63 -14.27
C ARG A 36 9.15 -0.24 -14.85
N HIS A 37 10.08 -0.07 -15.80
CA HIS A 37 10.32 1.24 -16.44
C HIS A 37 9.11 1.73 -17.25
N ARG A 38 8.43 0.83 -17.98
CA ARG A 38 7.22 1.18 -18.75
C ARG A 38 5.95 1.36 -17.89
N GLY A 39 6.02 1.19 -16.58
CA GLY A 39 4.86 1.29 -15.70
C GLY A 39 3.76 0.24 -15.94
N VAL A 40 4.04 -0.82 -16.72
CA VAL A 40 3.06 -1.87 -17.09
C VAL A 40 2.62 -2.68 -15.87
N GLN A 41 3.45 -2.69 -14.83
CA GLN A 41 3.05 -3.24 -13.55
C GLN A 41 2.13 -2.22 -12.87
N ARG A 42 0.81 -2.45 -12.95
CA ARG A 42 -0.22 -1.71 -12.17
C ARG A 42 0.36 -1.36 -10.82
N LEU A 43 0.33 -0.07 -10.50
CA LEU A 43 0.83 0.47 -9.26
C LEU A 43 0.33 -0.45 -8.14
N ASN A 44 1.26 -1.06 -7.39
CA ASN A 44 0.90 -2.03 -6.36
C ASN A 44 -0.15 -1.44 -5.39
N THR A 45 -0.16 -0.11 -5.23
CA THR A 45 -1.17 0.69 -4.54
C THR A 45 -2.57 0.55 -5.13
N GLU A 46 -2.78 0.66 -6.44
CA GLU A 46 -4.10 0.49 -7.09
C GLU A 46 -4.65 -0.91 -6.89
N ARG A 47 -3.78 -1.93 -7.03
CA ARG A 47 -4.13 -3.31 -6.74
C ARG A 47 -4.51 -3.47 -5.27
N ILE A 48 -3.70 -2.92 -4.36
CA ILE A 48 -3.97 -2.95 -2.92
C ILE A 48 -5.32 -2.30 -2.62
N ILE A 49 -5.62 -1.12 -3.17
CA ILE A 49 -6.89 -0.40 -2.99
C ILE A 49 -8.07 -1.23 -3.48
N LYS A 50 -7.97 -1.84 -4.68
CA LYS A 50 -9.03 -2.66 -5.28
C LYS A 50 -9.39 -3.88 -4.42
N TYR A 51 -8.41 -4.48 -3.75
CA TYR A 51 -8.62 -5.67 -2.93
C TYR A 51 -8.74 -5.37 -1.42
N ARG A 52 -8.87 -4.10 -1.00
CA ARG A 52 -9.15 -3.79 0.41
C ARG A 52 -10.61 -4.09 0.74
N ASN A 53 -10.85 -4.47 2.00
CA ASN A 53 -12.20 -4.60 2.54
C ASN A 53 -12.89 -3.24 2.70
N LEU A 54 -12.11 -2.20 2.97
CA LEU A 54 -12.56 -0.82 3.17
C LEU A 54 -11.80 0.09 2.21
N ASN A 55 -12.52 1.03 1.61
CA ASN A 55 -11.90 2.08 0.80
C ASN A 55 -11.18 3.11 1.71
N ILE A 56 -10.36 3.97 1.12
CA ILE A 56 -9.54 4.94 1.87
C ILE A 56 -10.42 5.89 2.70
N SER A 57 -11.58 6.31 2.17
CA SER A 57 -12.51 7.20 2.85
C SER A 57 -13.11 6.53 4.09
N GLN A 58 -13.56 5.29 3.96
CA GLN A 58 -14.08 4.47 5.05
C GLN A 58 -13.03 4.20 6.12
N GLU A 59 -11.79 3.86 5.74
CA GLU A 59 -10.70 3.69 6.71
C GLU A 59 -10.41 5.01 7.45
N SER A 60 -10.42 6.15 6.75
CA SER A 60 -10.22 7.46 7.39
C SER A 60 -11.34 7.81 8.37
N ALA A 61 -12.60 7.57 8.01
CA ALA A 61 -13.74 7.78 8.90
C ALA A 61 -13.64 6.89 10.15
N LEU A 62 -13.23 5.63 9.99
CA LEU A 62 -13.01 4.71 11.09
C LEU A 62 -11.88 5.18 12.03
N VAL A 63 -10.78 5.69 11.49
CA VAL A 63 -9.68 6.26 12.28
C VAL A 63 -10.16 7.44 13.12
N GLU A 64 -10.91 8.37 12.53
CA GLU A 64 -11.43 9.53 13.26
C GLU A 64 -12.45 9.13 14.33
N TYR A 65 -13.27 8.11 14.05
CA TYR A 65 -14.17 7.55 15.05
C TYR A 65 -13.42 6.92 16.24
N ILE A 66 -12.38 6.11 15.98
CA ILE A 66 -11.55 5.51 17.04
C ILE A 66 -10.89 6.59 17.90
N LYS A 67 -10.35 7.65 17.28
CA LYS A 67 -9.78 8.79 18.02
C LYS A 67 -10.83 9.49 18.89
N ALA A 68 -12.05 9.66 18.39
CA ALA A 68 -13.13 10.26 19.16
C ALA A 68 -13.52 9.41 20.37
N LEU A 69 -13.53 8.07 20.23
CA LEU A 69 -13.72 7.15 21.35
C LEU A 69 -12.60 7.25 22.38
N TYR A 70 -11.34 7.26 21.93
CA TYR A 70 -10.19 7.42 22.83
C TYR A 70 -10.26 8.73 23.63
N LYS A 71 -10.60 9.86 22.98
CA LYS A 71 -10.80 11.15 23.65
C LYS A 71 -11.92 11.14 24.69
N ARG A 72 -12.89 10.23 24.57
CA ARG A 72 -13.99 10.04 25.53
C ARG A 72 -13.64 9.05 26.65
N GLY A 73 -12.39 8.56 26.71
CA GLY A 73 -11.96 7.57 27.69
C GLY A 73 -12.39 6.14 27.37
N LEU A 74 -12.77 5.86 26.11
CA LEU A 74 -13.17 4.53 25.64
C LEU A 74 -12.10 3.99 24.67
N PRO A 75 -11.02 3.37 25.20
CA PRO A 75 -10.00 2.77 24.35
C PRO A 75 -10.63 1.65 23.52
N SER A 76 -10.45 1.72 22.19
CA SER A 76 -10.99 0.72 21.28
C SER A 76 -10.11 -0.52 21.29
N THR A 77 -10.69 -1.68 21.61
CA THR A 77 -9.95 -2.95 21.50
C THR A 77 -9.82 -3.38 20.04
N ARG A 78 -8.87 -4.27 19.75
CA ARG A 78 -8.73 -4.92 18.43
C ARG A 78 -10.04 -5.56 17.95
N GLN A 79 -10.83 -6.13 18.86
CA GLN A 79 -12.11 -6.74 18.54
C GLN A 79 -13.15 -5.69 18.14
N MET A 80 -13.20 -4.54 18.82
CA MET A 80 -14.09 -3.44 18.43
C MET A 80 -13.76 -2.90 17.04
N VAL A 81 -12.46 -2.70 16.74
CA VAL A 81 -12.02 -2.27 15.41
C VAL A 81 -12.43 -3.28 14.33
N ARG A 82 -12.36 -4.58 14.62
CA ARG A 82 -12.85 -5.64 13.73
C ARG A 82 -14.35 -5.54 13.51
N ASN A 83 -15.13 -5.32 14.58
CA ASN A 83 -16.59 -5.22 14.51
C ASN A 83 -17.02 -3.98 13.71
N PHE A 84 -16.39 -2.82 13.92
CA PHE A 84 -16.65 -1.62 13.13
C PHE A 84 -16.34 -1.84 11.64
N ALA A 85 -15.23 -2.50 11.35
CA ALA A 85 -14.85 -2.82 9.98
C ALA A 85 -15.84 -3.78 9.31
N LEU A 86 -16.35 -4.77 10.05
CA LEU A 86 -17.43 -5.67 9.60
C LEU A 86 -18.71 -4.88 9.30
N GLU A 87 -19.10 -3.97 10.19
CA GLU A 87 -20.30 -3.15 10.02
C GLU A 87 -20.24 -2.23 8.80
N ILE A 88 -19.08 -1.60 8.56
CA ILE A 88 -18.89 -0.70 7.42
C ILE A 88 -18.77 -1.50 6.11
N ALA A 89 -18.05 -2.63 6.12
CA ALA A 89 -17.81 -3.43 4.93
C ALA A 89 -18.98 -4.36 4.56
N LYS A 90 -19.93 -4.57 5.50
CA LYS A 90 -21.04 -5.53 5.40
C LYS A 90 -20.60 -6.95 5.03
N LYS A 91 -19.37 -7.30 5.43
CA LYS A 91 -18.74 -8.61 5.22
C LYS A 91 -17.63 -8.81 6.25
N GLU A 92 -17.28 -10.07 6.47
CA GLU A 92 -16.17 -10.40 7.35
C GLU A 92 -14.84 -9.84 6.83
N VAL A 93 -14.05 -9.31 7.76
CA VAL A 93 -12.67 -8.89 7.50
C VAL A 93 -11.71 -10.04 7.76
N GLY A 94 -10.64 -10.15 6.95
CA GLY A 94 -9.65 -11.21 7.11
C GLY A 94 -9.00 -11.21 8.50
N LYS A 95 -8.45 -12.36 8.92
CA LYS A 95 -7.83 -12.55 10.25
C LYS A 95 -6.80 -11.46 10.59
N CYS A 96 -5.87 -11.19 9.67
CA CYS A 96 -4.81 -10.18 9.84
C CYS A 96 -5.23 -8.75 9.46
N TRP A 97 -6.52 -8.50 9.18
CA TRP A 97 -6.94 -7.19 8.67
C TRP A 97 -6.69 -6.09 9.71
N VAL A 98 -7.00 -6.35 10.98
CA VAL A 98 -6.82 -5.39 12.09
C VAL A 98 -5.34 -5.04 12.26
N ASP A 99 -4.44 -6.03 12.28
CA ASP A 99 -3.00 -5.76 12.41
C ASP A 99 -2.46 -4.92 11.25
N ARG A 100 -2.91 -5.21 10.02
CA ARG A 100 -2.53 -4.41 8.85
C ARG A 100 -3.13 -3.01 8.91
N PHE A 101 -4.35 -2.84 9.41
CA PHE A 101 -5.00 -1.54 9.58
C PHE A 101 -4.24 -0.69 10.62
N ILE A 102 -3.95 -1.26 11.79
CA ILE A 102 -3.16 -0.60 12.83
C ILE A 102 -1.78 -0.23 12.29
N GLY A 103 -1.09 -1.16 11.62
CA GLY A 103 0.22 -0.87 11.03
C GLY A 103 0.21 0.25 9.98
N ARG A 104 -0.89 0.41 9.21
CA ARG A 104 -1.07 1.51 8.25
C ARG A 104 -1.28 2.87 8.92
N TYR A 105 -1.93 2.88 10.08
CA TYR A 105 -2.33 4.10 10.78
C TYR A 105 -1.65 4.26 12.13
N LYS A 106 -0.49 3.62 12.32
CA LYS A 106 0.25 3.62 13.59
C LYS A 106 0.54 5.02 14.13
N ASP A 107 0.78 5.98 13.24
CA ASP A 107 1.10 7.36 13.61
C ASP A 107 -0.17 8.19 13.93
N ARG A 108 -1.36 7.65 13.64
CA ARG A 108 -2.66 8.32 13.82
C ARG A 108 -3.55 7.65 14.86
N LEU A 109 -3.32 6.39 15.20
CA LEU A 109 -4.11 5.64 16.16
C LEU A 109 -3.39 5.59 17.51
N ILE A 110 -4.13 5.92 18.56
CA ILE A 110 -3.76 5.65 19.94
C ILE A 110 -4.77 4.61 20.40
N LEU A 111 -4.31 3.37 20.54
CA LEU A 111 -5.11 2.21 20.93
C LEU A 111 -4.69 1.74 22.32
#